data_AF-A0A6I8T9N9-F1
#
_entry.id   AF-A0A6I8T9N9-F1
#
_cell.length_a   1.000
_cell.length_b   1.000
_cell.length_c   1.000
_cell.angle_alpha   90.00
_cell.angle_beta   90.00
_cell.angle_gamma   90.00
#
_symmetry.space_group_name_H-M   'P 1'
#
loop_
_entity.id
_entity.type
_entity.pdbx_description
1 polymer ?
#
loop_
_entity_poly.entity_id
_entity_poly.type
_entity_poly.pdbx_seq_one_letter_code
_entity_poly.pdbx_strand_id
1 'polypeptide(L)'
;MQANVKCLIILAIFFSNTARAKKCGRRPFTQLPLILGGEDSVPGEWPWHAAIYHSENEESTPTYQCGGTLISSMLVLTAAHCTFRNMIPLSANLFRLRLGLTLIDDAVQQEHGVVMVVRHFKYNPFNQQYDIALLKAVSKIKFTDFIQPACLPADDYYFSRGTVVGWGIGDRNRMEAVLQKADLNLVDYATCLKSDASLFSVLLSTDYSNYCAGNSNMTNVCFGDSGGGMFTNNAFDSSWYIRGITNAGVRIDPSSTERCDPKQYVTFANITYHLDWIQSVASMESNNLFNLKDCGIDDHDASVPENDKPIFQQYPWITILEYDVTNSTKLRTMCGGVLIHPRFVITTGHCVCMVCKNYKLKAVRLGDFDLSTNPDLDPDGEEIVAVSIPVSKVFHHPHFRLSGYGHNVAMIKLAEEAPTKMTNVKPICLPKVRMFSENHFIVGWKREGISNVLKREMVQLQDVKQCVKVYKSIEVNLDPEESFLCATGSRRFENCFSFRSGSSMQYQTSLKGTNQYYLKGLYFFDLSICGPKSNSVFIDIGYYLKWIKRTVELEIS
;
A
#
# COMPACT_ATOMS: atom_id res chain seq x y z
N MET A 1 -41.61 57.74 -37.42
CA MET A 1 -40.36 58.37 -36.92
C MET A 1 -39.99 57.71 -35.60
N GLN A 2 -38.70 57.48 -35.42
CA GLN A 2 -38.07 56.49 -34.55
C GLN A 2 -38.41 56.61 -33.05
N ALA A 3 -38.65 55.46 -32.42
CA ALA A 3 -38.60 55.29 -30.97
C ALA A 3 -37.13 55.14 -30.54
N ASN A 4 -36.63 56.10 -29.76
CA ASN A 4 -35.33 56.02 -29.09
C ASN A 4 -35.52 55.47 -27.67
N VAL A 5 -35.22 54.19 -27.48
CA VAL A 5 -34.99 53.62 -26.14
C VAL A 5 -33.50 53.33 -26.02
N LYS A 6 -32.82 54.13 -25.19
CA LYS A 6 -31.41 53.94 -24.84
C LYS A 6 -31.28 52.68 -23.98
N CYS A 7 -30.60 51.67 -24.49
CA CYS A 7 -30.21 50.48 -23.72
C CYS A 7 -28.84 50.75 -23.07
N LEU A 8 -28.79 50.88 -21.73
CA LEU A 8 -27.55 50.88 -20.97
C LEU A 8 -26.99 49.44 -20.95
N ILE A 9 -25.84 49.22 -21.57
CA ILE A 9 -25.06 47.98 -21.41
C ILE A 9 -24.09 48.21 -20.24
N ILE A 10 -24.39 47.58 -19.10
CA ILE A 10 -23.44 47.45 -17.98
C ILE A 10 -22.49 46.30 -18.34
N LEU A 11 -21.24 46.63 -18.67
CA LEU A 11 -20.15 45.66 -18.79
C LEU A 11 -19.75 45.18 -17.39
N ALA A 12 -20.28 44.04 -16.97
CA ALA A 12 -19.76 43.32 -15.81
C ALA A 12 -18.42 42.69 -16.19
N ILE A 13 -17.31 43.31 -15.76
CA ILE A 13 -15.98 42.71 -15.83
C ILE A 13 -15.95 41.58 -14.79
N PHE A 14 -16.19 40.35 -15.24
CA PHE A 14 -15.86 39.18 -14.45
C PHE A 14 -14.32 39.08 -14.39
N PHE A 15 -13.72 39.59 -13.32
CA PHE A 15 -12.41 39.12 -12.90
C PHE A 15 -12.57 37.66 -12.47
N SER A 16 -12.36 36.74 -13.42
CA SER A 16 -12.14 35.35 -13.08
C SER A 16 -10.86 35.28 -12.25
N ASN A 17 -11.02 35.21 -10.94
CA ASN A 17 -9.95 34.83 -10.02
C ASN A 17 -9.67 33.34 -10.23
N THR A 18 -9.03 32.99 -11.34
CA THR A 18 -8.54 31.64 -11.57
C THR A 18 -7.38 31.43 -10.60
N ALA A 19 -7.65 30.75 -9.48
CA ALA A 19 -6.62 30.14 -8.68
C ALA A 19 -5.67 29.38 -9.63
N ARG A 20 -4.39 29.79 -9.67
CA ARG A 20 -3.35 29.21 -10.52
C ARG A 20 -3.26 27.73 -10.20
N ALA A 21 -3.88 26.87 -11.03
CA ALA A 21 -3.71 25.43 -10.95
C ALA A 21 -2.19 25.15 -10.96
N LYS A 22 -1.70 24.39 -9.98
CA LYS A 22 -0.29 24.02 -9.92
C LYS A 22 0.02 23.17 -11.16
N LYS A 23 0.71 23.77 -12.14
CA LYS A 23 1.07 23.11 -13.41
C LYS A 23 2.24 22.16 -13.15
N CYS A 24 2.08 20.87 -13.47
CA CYS A 24 3.16 19.88 -13.48
C CYS A 24 3.93 19.92 -14.80
N GLY A 25 5.05 19.18 -14.88
CA GLY A 25 5.77 18.90 -16.12
C GLY A 25 6.46 20.12 -16.74
N ARG A 26 6.70 21.18 -15.96
CA ARG A 26 7.36 22.41 -16.42
C ARG A 26 8.83 22.41 -16.03
N ARG A 27 9.67 22.91 -16.94
CA ARG A 27 11.09 23.19 -16.71
C ARG A 27 11.32 24.69 -16.77
N PRO A 28 11.24 25.40 -15.62
CA PRO A 28 11.38 26.86 -15.58
C PRO A 28 12.74 27.36 -16.07
N PHE A 29 13.78 26.53 -15.94
CA PHE A 29 15.15 26.83 -16.33
C PHE A 29 15.60 25.85 -17.42
N THR A 30 15.61 26.26 -18.69
CA THR A 30 16.22 25.49 -19.78
C THR A 30 17.04 26.38 -20.70
N GLN A 31 18.34 26.14 -20.76
CA GLN A 31 19.16 26.48 -21.93
C GLN A 31 19.26 25.20 -22.77
N LEU A 32 18.99 25.28 -24.07
CA LEU A 32 19.07 24.14 -24.98
C LEU A 32 20.51 23.99 -25.50
N PRO A 33 21.13 22.81 -25.35
CA PRO A 33 22.01 22.27 -26.36
C PRO A 33 21.33 21.10 -27.10
N LEU A 34 21.64 20.98 -28.39
CA LEU A 34 21.31 19.88 -29.29
C LEU A 34 22.59 19.06 -29.48
N ILE A 35 22.57 17.73 -29.30
CA ILE A 35 23.32 16.65 -30.02
C ILE A 35 23.10 15.29 -29.28
N LEU A 36 23.59 14.16 -29.83
CA LEU A 36 23.27 12.76 -29.48
C LEU A 36 24.38 12.06 -28.66
N GLY A 37 24.04 11.52 -27.48
CA GLY A 37 24.89 10.75 -26.56
C GLY A 37 24.35 10.86 -25.13
N GLY A 38 24.84 10.11 -24.14
CA GLY A 38 24.54 10.44 -22.73
C GLY A 38 25.15 11.81 -22.41
N GLU A 39 24.37 12.70 -21.78
CA GLU A 39 24.80 14.08 -21.55
C GLU A 39 24.61 14.51 -20.09
N ASP A 40 25.54 15.32 -19.61
CA ASP A 40 25.38 16.08 -18.37
C ASP A 40 24.09 16.93 -18.45
N SER A 41 23.25 16.82 -17.42
CA SER A 41 22.11 17.72 -17.27
C SER A 41 22.56 19.06 -16.67
N VAL A 42 21.85 20.12 -17.04
CA VAL A 42 22.08 21.45 -16.46
C VAL A 42 21.20 21.68 -15.23
N PRO A 43 21.60 22.58 -14.30
CA PRO A 43 20.78 22.92 -13.14
C PRO A 43 19.34 23.28 -13.50
N GLY A 44 18.39 22.58 -12.90
CA GLY A 44 16.95 22.82 -13.10
C GLY A 44 16.35 22.21 -14.36
N GLU A 45 17.12 21.44 -15.15
CA GLU A 45 16.60 20.76 -16.34
C GLU A 45 15.60 19.65 -15.99
N TRP A 46 15.83 18.94 -14.88
CA TRP A 46 14.98 17.84 -14.42
C TRP A 46 14.45 18.10 -13.01
N PRO A 47 13.58 19.11 -12.83
CA PRO A 47 13.22 19.62 -11.51
C PRO A 47 12.34 18.66 -10.69
N TRP A 48 11.86 17.57 -11.28
CA TRP A 48 11.14 16.50 -10.61
C TRP A 48 12.03 15.34 -10.18
N HIS A 49 13.29 15.28 -10.61
CA HIS A 49 14.17 14.17 -10.23
C HIS A 49 14.52 14.30 -8.74
N ALA A 50 14.30 13.22 -7.99
CA ALA A 50 14.54 13.13 -6.57
C ALA A 50 15.63 12.10 -6.30
N ALA A 51 16.55 12.41 -5.40
CA ALA A 51 17.55 11.46 -4.94
C ALA A 51 17.07 10.79 -3.65
N ILE A 52 17.05 9.46 -3.63
CA ILE A 52 16.58 8.65 -2.50
C ILE A 52 17.80 8.07 -1.80
N TYR A 53 17.92 8.42 -0.53
CA TYR A 53 19.00 7.95 0.33
C TYR A 53 18.47 7.02 1.42
N HIS A 54 19.25 6.01 1.77
CA HIS A 54 19.00 5.15 2.92
C HIS A 54 20.01 5.40 4.04
N SER A 55 19.54 5.41 5.27
CA SER A 55 20.38 5.29 6.46
C SER A 55 20.50 3.82 6.90
N GLU A 56 21.63 3.42 7.46
CA GLU A 56 21.79 2.10 8.08
C GLU A 56 20.94 1.94 9.35
N ASN A 57 20.95 2.99 10.18
CA ASN A 57 20.15 3.20 11.38
C ASN A 57 19.85 4.71 11.52
N GLU A 58 19.11 5.13 12.55
CA GLU A 58 18.68 6.54 12.70
C GLU A 58 19.84 7.54 12.89
N GLU A 59 21.01 7.08 13.32
CA GLU A 59 22.19 7.91 13.61
C GLU A 59 23.21 7.94 12.46
N SER A 60 23.09 7.00 11.51
CA SER A 60 24.03 6.86 10.40
C SER A 60 23.83 7.90 9.29
N THR A 61 24.95 8.32 8.69
CA THR A 61 24.94 9.19 7.50
C THR A 61 24.21 8.49 6.34
N PRO A 62 23.17 9.10 5.76
CA PRO A 62 22.42 8.51 4.65
C PRO A 62 23.30 8.43 3.39
N THR A 63 23.17 7.32 2.64
CA THR A 63 23.88 7.10 1.36
C THR A 63 22.90 7.04 0.20
N TYR A 64 23.31 7.51 -0.98
CA TYR A 64 22.46 7.47 -2.19
C TYR A 64 22.24 6.02 -2.61
N GLN A 65 21.01 5.70 -3.00
CA GLN A 65 20.63 4.34 -3.38
C GLN A 65 19.87 4.30 -4.70
N CYS A 66 18.92 5.21 -4.90
CA CYS A 66 18.06 5.21 -6.08
C CYS A 66 17.60 6.62 -6.47
N GLY A 67 17.15 6.75 -7.71
CA GLY A 67 16.39 7.89 -8.17
C GLY A 67 14.90 7.78 -7.81
N GLY A 68 14.21 8.88 -8.01
CA GLY A 68 12.77 9.00 -7.85
C GLY A 68 12.22 10.18 -8.65
N THR A 69 10.90 10.28 -8.71
CA THR A 69 10.19 11.34 -9.43
C THR A 69 9.15 12.01 -8.54
N LEU A 70 9.30 13.30 -8.29
CA LEU A 70 8.30 14.12 -7.63
C LEU A 70 7.03 14.22 -8.50
N ILE A 71 5.89 13.77 -7.99
CA ILE A 71 4.59 13.83 -8.71
C ILE A 71 3.58 14.76 -8.01
N SER A 72 3.83 15.15 -6.77
CA SER A 72 3.01 16.11 -6.02
C SER A 72 3.83 16.81 -4.94
N SER A 73 3.25 17.74 -4.17
CA SER A 73 3.96 18.40 -3.06
C SER A 73 4.24 17.49 -1.86
N MET A 74 3.90 16.20 -1.92
CA MET A 74 4.20 15.24 -0.85
C MET A 74 4.63 13.86 -1.36
N LEU A 75 4.55 13.58 -2.66
CA LEU A 75 4.72 12.22 -3.18
C LEU A 75 5.87 12.15 -4.18
N VAL A 76 6.78 11.21 -3.91
CA VAL A 76 7.85 10.80 -4.80
C VAL A 76 7.58 9.36 -5.24
N LEU A 77 7.55 9.14 -6.55
CA LEU A 77 7.41 7.84 -7.18
C LEU A 77 8.80 7.22 -7.41
N THR A 78 8.95 5.92 -7.17
CA THR A 78 10.21 5.19 -7.35
C THR A 78 9.94 3.70 -7.59
N ALA A 79 10.98 2.91 -7.79
CA ALA A 79 10.88 1.46 -7.89
C ALA A 79 10.61 0.84 -6.51
N ALA A 80 9.85 -0.25 -6.46
CA ALA A 80 9.60 -0.93 -5.20
C ALA A 80 10.88 -1.54 -4.63
N HIS A 81 11.76 -2.11 -5.45
CA HIS A 81 13.03 -2.70 -5.00
C HIS A 81 13.96 -1.67 -4.32
N CYS A 82 13.87 -0.40 -4.70
CA CYS A 82 14.57 0.70 -4.03
C CYS A 82 14.12 0.91 -2.59
N THR A 83 13.05 0.27 -2.15
CA THR A 83 12.54 0.35 -0.76
C THR A 83 12.90 -0.88 0.08
N PHE A 84 13.85 -1.69 -0.40
CA PHE A 84 14.34 -2.91 0.25
C PHE A 84 15.87 -2.85 0.41
N ARG A 85 16.39 -3.56 1.40
CA ARG A 85 17.81 -3.89 1.56
C ARG A 85 17.92 -5.40 1.73
N ASN A 86 18.70 -6.07 0.88
CA ASN A 86 18.84 -7.53 0.91
C ASN A 86 17.49 -8.28 0.89
N MET A 87 16.55 -7.82 0.05
CA MET A 87 15.16 -8.32 -0.03
C MET A 87 14.30 -8.11 1.24
N ILE A 88 14.81 -7.40 2.24
CA ILE A 88 14.05 -7.00 3.43
C ILE A 88 13.53 -5.58 3.20
N PRO A 89 12.20 -5.36 3.26
CA PRO A 89 11.65 -4.02 3.09
C PRO A 89 12.08 -3.10 4.25
N LEU A 90 12.33 -1.83 3.93
CA LEU A 90 12.83 -0.82 4.86
C LEU A 90 11.69 0.03 5.45
N SER A 91 11.81 0.36 6.74
CA SER A 91 10.92 1.30 7.43
C SER A 91 11.08 2.75 6.94
N ALA A 92 9.98 3.51 6.96
CA ALA A 92 9.91 4.87 6.43
C ALA A 92 10.93 5.86 7.05
N ASN A 93 11.26 5.71 8.33
CA ASN A 93 12.23 6.54 9.06
C ASN A 93 13.66 6.47 8.49
N LEU A 94 14.00 5.38 7.77
CA LEU A 94 15.33 5.17 7.17
C LEU A 94 15.54 5.89 5.84
N PHE A 95 14.51 6.55 5.29
CA PHE A 95 14.59 7.23 4.00
C PHE A 95 14.83 8.73 4.16
N ARG A 96 15.64 9.30 3.27
CA ARG A 96 15.77 10.74 3.04
C ARG A 96 15.57 11.05 1.56
N LEU A 97 14.72 12.02 1.27
CA LEU A 97 14.46 12.54 -0.07
C LEU A 97 15.21 13.85 -0.24
N ARG A 98 16.11 13.92 -1.22
CA ARG A 98 16.82 15.16 -1.59
C ARG A 98 16.37 15.63 -2.96
N LEU A 99 16.06 16.91 -3.09
CA LEU A 99 15.41 17.51 -4.26
C LEU A 99 16.17 18.76 -4.72
N GLY A 100 16.10 19.04 -6.03
CA GLY A 100 16.75 20.19 -6.64
C GLY A 100 18.27 20.04 -6.76
N LEU A 101 18.76 18.79 -6.87
CA LEU A 101 20.17 18.48 -7.05
C LEU A 101 20.51 18.29 -8.54
N THR A 102 21.70 18.74 -8.92
CA THR A 102 22.34 18.41 -10.20
C THR A 102 23.67 17.73 -9.96
N LEU A 103 24.46 18.25 -9.02
CA LEU A 103 25.58 17.53 -8.43
C LEU A 103 25.10 16.74 -7.21
N ILE A 104 25.47 15.46 -7.10
CA ILE A 104 25.02 14.58 -6.01
C ILE A 104 25.54 15.01 -4.63
N ASP A 105 26.68 15.70 -4.60
CA ASP A 105 27.34 16.23 -3.40
C ASP A 105 27.07 17.73 -3.17
N ASP A 106 26.18 18.35 -3.95
CA ASP A 106 25.85 19.78 -3.79
C ASP A 106 25.07 20.06 -2.51
N ALA A 107 25.02 21.34 -2.13
CA ALA A 107 24.10 21.79 -1.09
C ALA A 107 22.64 21.52 -1.53
N VAL A 108 21.98 20.60 -0.83
CA VAL A 108 20.57 20.25 -1.08
C VAL A 108 19.69 21.48 -0.95
N GLN A 109 18.83 21.75 -1.94
CA GLN A 109 17.84 22.82 -1.80
C GLN A 109 16.78 22.45 -0.75
N GLN A 110 16.30 21.21 -0.80
CA GLN A 110 15.34 20.66 0.16
C GLN A 110 15.66 19.19 0.46
N GLU A 111 15.66 18.85 1.75
CA GLU A 111 15.71 17.47 2.25
C GLU A 111 14.46 17.17 3.09
N HIS A 112 13.85 16.01 2.88
CA HIS A 112 12.66 15.58 3.62
C HIS A 112 12.79 14.12 4.07
N GLY A 113 12.36 13.83 5.30
CA GLY A 113 12.10 12.45 5.74
C GLY A 113 10.83 11.88 5.11
N VAL A 114 10.66 10.56 5.20
CA VAL A 114 9.47 9.84 4.68
C VAL A 114 8.61 9.38 5.85
N VAL A 115 7.29 9.64 5.77
CA VAL A 115 6.31 9.20 6.77
C VAL A 115 5.62 7.90 6.38
N MET A 116 5.60 7.56 5.08
CA MET A 116 4.93 6.36 4.58
C MET A 116 5.58 5.88 3.29
N VAL A 117 5.83 4.57 3.22
CA VAL A 117 6.28 3.85 2.03
C VAL A 117 5.13 2.98 1.55
N VAL A 118 4.61 3.25 0.35
CA VAL A 118 3.50 2.49 -0.24
C VAL A 118 4.04 1.70 -1.42
N ARG A 119 4.23 0.39 -1.22
CA ARG A 119 4.67 -0.54 -2.27
C ARG A 119 3.47 -1.13 -2.98
N HIS A 120 3.58 -1.40 -4.27
CA HIS A 120 2.53 -2.11 -4.99
C HIS A 120 2.29 -3.49 -4.37
N PHE A 121 1.03 -3.85 -4.12
CA PHE A 121 0.69 -5.07 -3.37
C PHE A 121 1.03 -6.37 -4.11
N LYS A 122 1.18 -6.32 -5.44
CA LYS A 122 1.64 -7.44 -6.29
C LYS A 122 3.16 -7.45 -6.52
N TYR A 123 3.91 -6.50 -5.95
CA TYR A 123 5.36 -6.45 -6.13
C TYR A 123 6.00 -7.75 -5.64
N ASN A 124 6.90 -8.30 -6.45
CA ASN A 124 7.63 -9.51 -6.10
C ASN A 124 9.15 -9.29 -6.33
N PRO A 125 9.97 -9.32 -5.25
CA PRO A 125 11.41 -9.04 -5.35
C PRO A 125 12.21 -10.11 -6.11
N PHE A 126 11.65 -11.29 -6.37
CA PHE A 126 12.34 -12.35 -7.11
C PHE A 126 12.23 -12.18 -8.62
N ASN A 127 11.13 -11.62 -9.11
CA ASN A 127 10.89 -11.43 -10.55
C ASN A 127 10.76 -9.97 -10.97
N GLN A 128 10.80 -9.02 -10.02
CA GLN A 128 10.72 -7.58 -10.26
C GLN A 128 9.45 -7.15 -11.03
N GLN A 129 8.38 -7.94 -10.97
CA GLN A 129 7.08 -7.55 -11.50
C GLN A 129 6.39 -6.58 -10.54
N TYR A 130 5.60 -5.65 -11.09
CA TYR A 130 4.96 -4.56 -10.34
C TYR A 130 5.93 -3.75 -9.48
N ASP A 131 7.12 -3.49 -10.01
CA ASP A 131 8.21 -2.80 -9.31
C ASP A 131 7.99 -1.28 -9.23
N ILE A 132 7.01 -0.89 -8.41
CA ILE A 132 6.59 0.49 -8.22
C ILE A 132 6.23 0.77 -6.76
N ALA A 133 6.70 1.90 -6.25
CA ALA A 133 6.43 2.38 -4.91
C ALA A 133 6.27 3.91 -4.85
N LEU A 134 5.53 4.38 -3.85
CA LEU A 134 5.34 5.78 -3.53
C LEU A 134 5.89 6.08 -2.14
N LEU A 135 6.70 7.13 -2.04
CA LEU A 135 7.23 7.67 -0.79
C LEU A 135 6.48 8.96 -0.47
N LYS A 136 5.81 9.00 0.69
CA LYS A 136 5.15 10.20 1.20
C LYS A 136 6.09 10.97 2.12
N ALA A 137 6.44 12.19 1.74
CA ALA A 137 7.26 13.09 2.53
C ALA A 137 6.55 13.46 3.86
N VAL A 138 7.32 13.65 4.92
CA VAL A 138 6.81 14.05 6.25
C VAL A 138 6.24 15.47 6.26
N SER A 139 6.68 16.32 5.33
CA SER A 139 6.25 17.72 5.19
C SER A 139 6.08 18.10 3.72
N LYS A 140 5.30 19.17 3.46
CA LYS A 140 5.05 19.65 2.09
C LYS A 140 6.35 20.17 1.46
N ILE A 141 6.68 19.62 0.30
CA ILE A 141 7.77 20.06 -0.57
C ILE A 141 7.37 21.37 -1.23
N LYS A 142 8.22 22.40 -1.13
CA LYS A 142 8.00 23.70 -1.75
C LYS A 142 8.47 23.65 -3.20
N PHE A 143 7.59 24.00 -4.13
CA PHE A 143 7.99 24.08 -5.54
C PHE A 143 8.80 25.35 -5.78
N THR A 144 9.93 25.20 -6.47
CA THR A 144 10.88 26.26 -6.86
C THR A 144 11.19 26.11 -8.34
N ASP A 145 12.03 26.97 -8.92
CA ASP A 145 12.43 26.81 -10.32
C ASP A 145 13.25 25.54 -10.58
N PHE A 146 13.82 24.95 -9.52
CA PHE A 146 14.60 23.71 -9.55
C PHE A 146 13.85 22.51 -8.98
N ILE A 147 12.65 22.73 -8.42
CA ILE A 147 11.81 21.69 -7.79
C ILE A 147 10.37 21.84 -8.29
N GLN A 148 9.96 20.98 -9.21
CA GLN A 148 8.62 20.96 -9.80
C GLN A 148 8.16 19.51 -9.95
N PRO A 149 6.86 19.22 -9.87
CA PRO A 149 6.38 17.86 -10.09
C PRO A 149 6.32 17.50 -11.59
N ALA A 150 6.56 16.25 -11.94
CA ALA A 150 6.27 15.69 -13.28
C ALA A 150 4.76 15.46 -13.43
N CYS A 151 4.26 15.45 -14.67
CA CYS A 151 2.88 15.07 -14.94
C CYS A 151 2.73 13.54 -15.02
N LEU A 152 1.57 13.03 -14.57
CA LEU A 152 1.13 11.67 -14.84
C LEU A 152 0.40 11.62 -16.20
N PRO A 153 0.61 10.58 -17.02
CA PRO A 153 -0.02 10.46 -18.34
C PRO A 153 -1.52 10.14 -18.22
N ALA A 154 -2.26 10.34 -19.32
CA ALA A 154 -3.59 9.74 -19.50
C ALA A 154 -3.46 8.29 -20.01
N ASP A 155 -4.53 7.50 -19.88
CA ASP A 155 -4.55 6.05 -20.17
C ASP A 155 -4.19 5.69 -21.63
N ASP A 156 -4.24 6.65 -22.56
CA ASP A 156 -4.13 6.47 -24.02
C ASP A 156 -2.93 7.18 -24.66
N TYR A 157 -1.99 7.71 -23.87
CA TYR A 157 -0.86 8.45 -24.42
C TYR A 157 0.14 7.49 -25.10
N TYR A 158 0.24 7.48 -26.44
CA TYR A 158 1.26 6.70 -27.16
C TYR A 158 2.64 7.37 -27.06
N PHE A 159 3.72 6.57 -26.99
CA PHE A 159 5.09 7.05 -27.14
C PHE A 159 5.98 6.00 -27.81
N SER A 160 7.02 6.46 -28.50
CA SER A 160 8.02 5.59 -29.17
C SER A 160 9.44 5.78 -28.63
N ARG A 161 9.69 6.87 -27.91
CA ARG A 161 10.97 7.22 -27.29
C ARG A 161 10.70 8.00 -26.01
N GLY A 162 11.59 7.89 -25.02
CA GLY A 162 11.58 8.71 -23.82
C GLY A 162 12.99 8.97 -23.30
N THR A 163 13.12 9.97 -22.44
CA THR A 163 14.39 10.37 -21.83
C THR A 163 14.48 9.88 -20.40
N VAL A 164 15.49 9.08 -20.10
CA VAL A 164 15.84 8.61 -18.75
C VAL A 164 16.79 9.59 -18.07
N VAL A 165 16.76 9.63 -16.74
CA VAL A 165 17.53 10.59 -15.93
C VAL A 165 18.00 9.92 -14.64
N GLY A 166 19.27 10.10 -14.29
CA GLY A 166 19.83 9.54 -13.05
C GLY A 166 21.34 9.81 -12.86
N TRP A 167 21.84 9.44 -11.68
CA TRP A 167 23.27 9.48 -11.31
C TRP A 167 23.92 8.09 -11.37
N GLY A 168 23.39 7.21 -12.22
CA GLY A 168 23.90 5.88 -12.40
C GLY A 168 25.37 5.86 -12.83
N ILE A 169 25.92 4.65 -12.82
CA ILE A 169 27.28 4.41 -13.27
C ILE A 169 27.39 4.71 -14.77
N GLY A 170 28.26 5.66 -15.12
CA GLY A 170 28.59 5.99 -16.51
C GLY A 170 29.79 5.22 -17.04
N ASP A 171 30.33 5.69 -18.17
CA ASP A 171 31.41 5.02 -18.94
C ASP A 171 32.69 4.77 -18.14
N ARG A 172 32.92 5.53 -17.05
CA ARG A 172 34.09 5.38 -16.16
C ARG A 172 33.91 4.30 -15.09
N ASN A 173 32.81 3.53 -15.15
CA ASN A 173 32.46 2.48 -14.21
C ASN A 173 32.41 2.96 -12.74
N ARG A 174 32.01 4.21 -12.53
CA ARG A 174 31.76 4.86 -11.23
C ARG A 174 30.49 5.68 -11.31
N MET A 175 29.83 5.93 -10.18
CA MET A 175 28.66 6.81 -10.15
C MET A 175 29.02 8.19 -10.67
N GLU A 176 28.15 8.75 -11.50
CA GLU A 176 28.35 10.10 -12.03
C GLU A 176 28.03 11.14 -10.96
N ALA A 177 28.92 12.14 -10.82
CA ALA A 177 28.72 13.21 -9.86
C ALA A 177 27.63 14.19 -10.33
N VAL A 178 27.53 14.38 -11.65
CA VAL A 178 26.54 15.24 -12.32
C VAL A 178 25.39 14.36 -12.80
N LEU A 179 24.15 14.84 -12.63
CA LEU A 179 22.95 14.15 -13.08
C LEU A 179 22.99 14.00 -14.61
N GLN A 180 22.82 12.77 -15.10
CA GLN A 180 22.87 12.45 -16.52
C GLN A 180 21.48 12.32 -17.13
N LYS A 181 21.39 12.45 -18.46
CA LYS A 181 20.20 12.13 -19.24
C LYS A 181 20.54 11.32 -20.49
N ALA A 182 19.61 10.48 -20.93
CA ALA A 182 19.74 9.72 -22.17
C ALA A 182 18.38 9.43 -22.82
N ASP A 183 18.31 9.43 -24.15
CA ASP A 183 17.10 9.05 -24.88
C ASP A 183 17.11 7.56 -25.23
N LEU A 184 16.06 6.83 -24.86
CA LEU A 184 15.86 5.42 -25.19
C LEU A 184 14.61 5.20 -26.04
N ASN A 185 14.70 4.27 -26.99
CA ASN A 185 13.56 3.87 -27.82
C ASN A 185 12.76 2.76 -27.14
N LEU A 186 11.43 2.81 -27.27
CA LEU A 186 10.55 1.74 -26.83
C LEU A 186 10.78 0.49 -27.69
N VAL A 187 10.87 -0.67 -27.04
CA VAL A 187 11.10 -1.96 -27.70
C VAL A 187 9.91 -2.87 -27.43
N ASP A 188 9.41 -3.53 -28.48
CA ASP A 188 8.27 -4.43 -28.34
C ASP A 188 8.62 -5.68 -27.53
N TYR A 189 7.59 -6.26 -26.93
CA TYR A 189 7.72 -7.40 -26.02
C TYR A 189 8.46 -8.59 -26.65
N ALA A 190 8.17 -8.92 -27.91
CA ALA A 190 8.75 -10.09 -28.57
C ALA A 190 10.22 -9.88 -28.89
N THR A 191 10.59 -8.67 -29.35
CA THR A 191 11.99 -8.30 -29.59
C THR A 191 12.79 -8.34 -28.29
N CYS A 192 12.24 -7.80 -27.20
CA CYS A 192 12.90 -7.83 -25.90
C CYS A 192 13.08 -9.27 -25.39
N LEU A 193 12.01 -10.08 -25.42
CA LEU A 193 12.08 -11.47 -24.99
C LEU A 193 13.07 -12.30 -25.82
N LYS A 194 13.21 -11.99 -27.12
CA LYS A 194 14.15 -12.69 -28.00
C LYS A 194 15.62 -12.30 -27.74
N SER A 195 15.89 -11.10 -27.22
CA SER A 195 17.27 -10.65 -26.97
C SER A 195 17.90 -11.39 -25.79
N ASP A 196 17.11 -11.69 -24.77
CA ASP A 196 17.48 -12.58 -23.67
C ASP A 196 16.25 -13.25 -23.06
N ALA A 197 15.93 -14.44 -23.56
CA ALA A 197 14.76 -15.18 -23.11
C ALA A 197 14.87 -15.60 -21.64
N SER A 198 16.09 -15.78 -21.13
CA SER A 198 16.28 -16.21 -19.74
C SER A 198 15.96 -15.09 -18.75
N LEU A 199 16.35 -13.86 -19.08
CA LEU A 199 16.08 -12.69 -18.25
C LEU A 199 14.65 -12.17 -18.41
N PHE A 200 14.23 -11.91 -19.65
CA PHE A 200 12.99 -11.19 -19.91
C PHE A 200 11.75 -12.06 -19.72
N SER A 201 11.87 -13.39 -19.70
CA SER A 201 10.76 -14.26 -19.27
C SER A 201 10.41 -14.13 -17.79
N VAL A 202 11.35 -13.63 -16.97
CA VAL A 202 11.16 -13.35 -15.54
C VAL A 202 10.67 -11.92 -15.33
N LEU A 203 11.34 -10.95 -15.97
CA LEU A 203 11.09 -9.52 -15.76
C LEU A 203 9.84 -8.99 -16.47
N LEU A 204 9.49 -9.55 -17.62
CA LEU A 204 8.29 -9.18 -18.35
C LEU A 204 7.10 -10.05 -17.97
N SER A 205 5.93 -9.46 -18.04
CA SER A 205 4.65 -10.13 -17.80
C SER A 205 3.72 -9.88 -18.98
N THR A 206 2.83 -10.84 -19.25
CA THR A 206 1.83 -10.73 -20.32
C THR A 206 0.76 -9.68 -20.04
N ASP A 207 0.70 -9.16 -18.82
CA ASP A 207 -0.19 -8.07 -18.44
C ASP A 207 0.39 -6.67 -18.72
N TYR A 208 1.61 -6.58 -19.26
CA TYR A 208 2.28 -5.31 -19.60
C TYR A 208 2.48 -4.36 -18.40
N SER A 209 2.54 -4.89 -17.18
CA SER A 209 2.94 -4.15 -15.97
C SER A 209 4.35 -3.58 -16.06
N ASN A 210 5.20 -4.15 -16.92
CA ASN A 210 6.52 -3.68 -17.30
C ASN A 210 6.66 -3.62 -18.84
N TYR A 211 7.50 -2.73 -19.37
CA TYR A 211 7.89 -2.67 -20.78
C TYR A 211 9.42 -2.58 -20.94
N CYS A 212 9.94 -2.83 -22.15
CA CYS A 212 11.37 -2.68 -22.44
C CYS A 212 11.68 -1.42 -23.24
N ALA A 213 12.83 -0.81 -22.98
CA ALA A 213 13.41 0.22 -23.81
C ALA A 213 14.93 0.04 -23.93
N GLY A 214 15.50 0.59 -24.99
CA GLY A 214 16.94 0.61 -25.21
C GLY A 214 17.27 0.92 -26.66
N ASN A 215 18.56 1.08 -26.93
CA ASN A 215 19.06 1.48 -28.24
C ASN A 215 20.16 0.54 -28.72
N SER A 216 20.42 0.56 -30.03
CA SER A 216 21.55 -0.14 -30.64
C SER A 216 22.90 0.60 -30.49
N ASN A 217 22.90 1.83 -29.98
CA ASN A 217 24.08 2.69 -29.88
C ASN A 217 24.80 2.59 -28.51
N MET A 218 24.54 1.53 -27.74
CA MET A 218 25.14 1.29 -26.40
C MET A 218 24.77 2.32 -25.32
N THR A 219 23.88 3.27 -25.61
CA THR A 219 23.33 4.16 -24.57
C THR A 219 22.32 3.39 -23.74
N ASN A 220 22.56 3.28 -22.44
CA ASN A 220 21.72 2.51 -21.54
C ASN A 220 21.69 3.10 -20.12
N VAL A 221 20.76 2.64 -19.29
CA VAL A 221 20.77 2.91 -17.84
C VAL A 221 21.61 1.87 -17.10
N CYS A 222 22.12 2.24 -15.92
CA CYS A 222 22.98 1.38 -15.12
C CYS A 222 22.70 1.52 -13.61
N PHE A 223 23.48 0.83 -12.78
CA PHE A 223 23.37 0.88 -11.33
C PHE A 223 23.37 2.32 -10.81
N GLY A 224 22.37 2.66 -10.01
CA GLY A 224 22.15 4.03 -9.51
C GLY A 224 21.08 4.81 -10.28
N ASP A 225 20.64 4.34 -11.46
CA ASP A 225 19.48 4.91 -12.17
C ASP A 225 18.14 4.29 -11.76
N SER A 226 18.18 3.18 -11.02
CA SER A 226 17.01 2.48 -10.49
C SER A 226 16.06 3.44 -9.76
N GLY A 227 14.76 3.29 -10.00
CA GLY A 227 13.74 4.17 -9.45
C GLY A 227 13.62 5.54 -10.12
N GLY A 228 14.60 5.94 -10.94
CA GLY A 228 14.53 7.13 -11.80
C GLY A 228 13.41 7.02 -12.84
N GLY A 229 12.91 8.16 -13.29
CA GLY A 229 11.82 8.22 -14.28
C GLY A 229 12.32 8.22 -15.72
N MET A 230 11.52 7.65 -16.61
CA MET A 230 11.59 7.88 -18.06
C MET A 230 10.49 8.84 -18.47
N PHE A 231 10.84 9.93 -19.16
CA PHE A 231 9.92 11.02 -19.44
C PHE A 231 9.73 11.28 -20.93
N THR A 232 8.55 11.78 -21.27
CA THR A 232 8.21 12.22 -22.63
C THR A 232 7.67 13.64 -22.58
N ASN A 233 8.09 14.47 -23.52
CA ASN A 233 7.50 15.80 -23.69
C ASN A 233 6.26 15.70 -24.58
N ASN A 234 5.17 16.31 -24.13
CA ASN A 234 3.97 16.48 -24.96
C ASN A 234 4.09 17.77 -25.75
N ALA A 235 4.15 17.66 -27.08
CA ALA A 235 4.29 18.81 -27.97
C ALA A 235 3.10 19.80 -27.87
N PHE A 236 1.92 19.34 -27.47
CA PHE A 236 0.71 20.18 -27.44
C PHE A 236 0.70 21.19 -26.29
N ASP A 237 1.16 20.81 -25.10
CA ASP A 237 1.15 21.68 -23.92
C ASP A 237 2.55 21.99 -23.38
N SER A 238 3.58 21.40 -24.01
CA SER A 238 4.99 21.44 -23.62
C SER A 238 5.29 20.89 -22.23
N SER A 239 4.36 20.10 -21.66
CA SER A 239 4.53 19.47 -20.36
C SER A 239 5.26 18.13 -20.48
N TRP A 240 6.03 17.78 -19.46
CA TRP A 240 6.73 16.51 -19.35
C TRP A 240 5.95 15.52 -18.50
N TYR A 241 5.82 14.31 -19.03
CA TYR A 241 5.06 13.21 -18.44
C TYR A 241 5.98 12.05 -18.14
N ILE A 242 5.83 11.44 -16.96
CA ILE A 242 6.53 10.19 -16.64
C ILE A 242 5.82 9.00 -17.30
N ARG A 243 6.58 8.16 -18.00
CA ARG A 243 6.08 6.97 -18.73
C ARG A 243 6.53 5.66 -18.13
N GLY A 244 7.71 5.64 -17.50
CA GLY A 244 8.20 4.47 -16.80
C GLY A 244 9.09 4.82 -15.63
N ILE A 245 9.35 3.80 -14.81
CA ILE A 245 10.31 3.83 -13.71
C ILE A 245 11.37 2.80 -14.01
N THR A 246 12.64 3.19 -13.97
CA THR A 246 13.77 2.28 -14.19
C THR A 246 13.73 1.13 -13.19
N ASN A 247 13.57 -0.10 -13.69
CA ASN A 247 13.42 -1.31 -12.90
C ASN A 247 14.72 -2.13 -12.93
N ALA A 248 14.93 -2.94 -13.98
CA ALA A 248 16.04 -3.87 -14.06
C ALA A 248 16.58 -4.05 -15.49
N GLY A 249 17.90 -4.17 -15.61
CA GLY A 249 18.65 -4.45 -16.84
C GLY A 249 19.60 -5.64 -16.70
N VAL A 250 20.23 -6.05 -17.80
CA VAL A 250 21.19 -7.17 -17.83
C VAL A 250 22.48 -6.79 -17.09
N ARG A 251 22.92 -7.67 -16.19
CA ARG A 251 24.25 -7.64 -15.58
C ARG A 251 25.23 -8.40 -16.47
N ILE A 252 26.43 -7.89 -16.64
CA ILE A 252 27.53 -8.71 -17.17
C ILE A 252 27.92 -9.71 -16.08
N ASP A 253 28.37 -10.89 -16.52
CA ASP A 253 28.96 -11.98 -15.74
C ASP A 253 29.50 -11.53 -14.35
N PRO A 254 29.13 -12.20 -13.24
CA PRO A 254 29.61 -11.83 -11.90
C PRO A 254 31.14 -11.85 -11.72
N SER A 255 31.90 -12.40 -12.69
CA SER A 255 33.36 -12.34 -12.75
C SER A 255 33.93 -11.11 -13.47
N SER A 256 33.09 -10.30 -14.12
CA SER A 256 33.49 -9.10 -14.85
C SER A 256 33.53 -7.85 -13.95
N THR A 257 34.43 -6.92 -14.29
CA THR A 257 34.50 -5.60 -13.64
C THR A 257 33.42 -4.64 -14.14
N GLU A 258 32.80 -4.91 -15.31
CA GLU A 258 31.72 -4.12 -15.88
C GLU A 258 30.39 -4.49 -15.21
N ARG A 259 29.66 -3.48 -14.75
CA ARG A 259 28.44 -3.71 -13.96
C ARG A 259 27.19 -3.83 -14.83
N CYS A 260 27.17 -3.23 -16.01
CA CYS A 260 25.99 -3.19 -16.88
C CYS A 260 26.34 -3.60 -18.30
N ASP A 261 25.46 -4.36 -18.98
CA ASP A 261 25.61 -4.64 -20.41
C ASP A 261 24.90 -3.55 -21.24
N PRO A 262 25.64 -2.62 -21.86
CA PRO A 262 25.03 -1.55 -22.64
C PRO A 262 24.38 -2.06 -23.95
N LYS A 263 24.60 -3.32 -24.35
CA LYS A 263 24.02 -3.91 -25.57
C LYS A 263 22.61 -4.47 -25.35
N GLN A 264 22.17 -4.58 -24.10
CA GLN A 264 20.91 -5.21 -23.73
C GLN A 264 19.83 -4.18 -23.41
N TYR A 265 18.58 -4.60 -23.50
CA TYR A 265 17.46 -3.74 -23.15
C TYR A 265 17.29 -3.64 -21.62
N VAL A 266 16.53 -2.62 -21.21
CA VAL A 266 16.19 -2.41 -19.80
C VAL A 266 14.68 -2.38 -19.65
N THR A 267 14.20 -2.95 -18.55
CA THR A 267 12.79 -2.94 -18.19
C THR A 267 12.42 -1.72 -17.36
N PHE A 268 11.21 -1.23 -17.59
CA PHE A 268 10.61 -0.12 -16.87
C PHE A 268 9.23 -0.53 -16.36
N ALA A 269 8.89 -0.16 -15.13
CA ALA A 269 7.52 -0.30 -14.64
C ALA A 269 6.60 0.67 -15.43
N ASN A 270 5.52 0.15 -16.00
CA ASN A 270 4.64 0.89 -16.91
C ASN A 270 3.70 1.83 -16.15
N ILE A 271 3.96 3.14 -16.15
CA ILE A 271 3.14 4.10 -15.39
C ILE A 271 1.67 4.04 -15.79
N THR A 272 1.38 3.92 -17.08
CA THR A 272 0.01 3.89 -17.58
C THR A 272 -0.76 2.69 -17.01
N TYR A 273 -0.13 1.52 -16.92
CA TYR A 273 -0.74 0.35 -16.30
C TYR A 273 -1.01 0.55 -14.79
N HIS A 274 -0.14 1.29 -14.10
CA HIS A 274 -0.25 1.53 -12.65
C HIS A 274 -1.01 2.82 -12.31
N LEU A 275 -1.59 3.55 -13.27
CA LEU A 275 -2.21 4.86 -13.06
C LEU A 275 -3.30 4.82 -11.99
N ASP A 276 -4.21 3.85 -12.06
CA ASP A 276 -5.27 3.66 -11.05
C ASP A 276 -4.69 3.50 -9.65
N TRP A 277 -3.65 2.68 -9.51
CA TRP A 277 -2.96 2.49 -8.23
C TRP A 277 -2.30 3.79 -7.76
N ILE A 278 -1.55 4.49 -8.63
CA ILE A 278 -0.89 5.76 -8.30
C ILE A 278 -1.91 6.81 -7.85
N GLN A 279 -3.00 6.99 -8.60
CA GLN A 279 -4.05 7.96 -8.28
C GLN A 279 -4.77 7.60 -6.98
N SER A 280 -5.03 6.31 -6.75
CA SER A 280 -5.65 5.85 -5.51
C SER A 280 -4.81 6.20 -4.29
N VAL A 281 -3.48 6.06 -4.38
CA VAL A 281 -2.55 6.46 -3.32
C VAL A 281 -2.41 7.98 -3.24
N ALA A 282 -2.38 8.68 -4.38
CA ALA A 282 -2.25 10.13 -4.43
C ALA A 282 -3.45 10.89 -3.83
N SER A 283 -4.64 10.29 -3.92
CA SER A 283 -5.87 10.82 -3.29
C SER A 283 -5.89 10.70 -1.76
N MET A 284 -4.86 10.11 -1.14
CA MET A 284 -4.74 9.93 0.31
C MET A 284 -4.25 11.22 1.01
N GLU A 285 -5.09 12.28 1.04
CA GLU A 285 -4.81 13.47 1.87
C GLU A 285 -5.24 13.34 3.34
N SER A 286 -6.17 12.44 3.71
CA SER A 286 -6.44 11.95 5.08
C SER A 286 -7.50 10.84 5.11
N ASN A 287 -7.82 10.28 6.27
CA ASN A 287 -7.36 8.96 6.72
C ASN A 287 -8.56 8.01 6.59
N ASN A 288 -8.34 6.72 6.28
CA ASN A 288 -9.34 5.64 6.23
C ASN A 288 -10.57 5.76 5.29
N LEU A 289 -11.12 4.62 4.87
CA LEU A 289 -12.14 4.45 3.82
C LEU A 289 -13.40 5.31 4.01
N PHE A 290 -13.81 5.52 5.27
CA PHE A 290 -15.04 6.20 5.66
C PHE A 290 -14.79 7.62 6.21
N ASN A 291 -13.53 8.10 6.20
CA ASN A 291 -13.13 9.38 6.79
C ASN A 291 -13.55 9.54 8.27
N LEU A 292 -13.58 8.44 9.03
CA LEU A 292 -13.88 8.47 10.46
C LEU A 292 -12.73 9.14 11.21
N LYS A 293 -13.01 10.16 12.01
CA LYS A 293 -11.97 10.88 12.77
C LYS A 293 -11.33 9.99 13.85
N ASP A 294 -12.14 9.17 14.51
CA ASP A 294 -11.75 8.45 15.73
C ASP A 294 -11.53 6.94 15.49
N CYS A 295 -11.27 6.52 14.25
CA CYS A 295 -10.97 5.11 14.01
C CYS A 295 -9.51 4.76 14.28
N GLY A 296 -9.30 3.51 14.66
CA GLY A 296 -7.98 2.90 14.78
C GLY A 296 -7.05 3.62 15.77
N ILE A 297 -7.58 4.47 16.66
CA ILE A 297 -6.77 5.23 17.60
C ILE A 297 -6.41 4.31 18.76
N ASP A 298 -5.11 4.15 19.00
CA ASP A 298 -4.57 3.61 20.24
C ASP A 298 -3.96 4.77 21.04
N ASP A 299 -4.62 5.14 22.14
CA ASP A 299 -4.21 6.25 23.01
C ASP A 299 -3.17 5.80 24.08
N HIS A 300 -2.79 4.52 24.08
CA HIS A 300 -1.83 4.00 25.05
C HIS A 300 -0.38 4.30 24.66
N ASP A 301 0.52 4.21 25.65
CA ASP A 301 1.95 4.41 25.44
C ASP A 301 2.51 3.39 24.44
N ALA A 302 3.04 3.92 23.33
CA ALA A 302 3.67 3.15 22.28
C ALA A 302 4.91 2.37 22.77
N SER A 303 5.54 2.81 23.87
CA SER A 303 6.75 2.25 24.44
C SER A 303 6.53 0.91 25.15
N VAL A 304 5.27 0.54 25.44
CA VAL A 304 4.93 -0.73 26.08
C VAL A 304 5.53 -1.90 25.28
N PRO A 305 6.30 -2.80 25.92
CA PRO A 305 6.93 -3.92 25.24
C PRO A 305 5.93 -4.80 24.50
N GLU A 306 6.33 -5.31 23.34
CA GLU A 306 5.46 -6.12 22.47
C GLU A 306 4.95 -7.40 23.15
N ASN A 307 5.70 -7.96 24.10
CA ASN A 307 5.31 -9.15 24.88
C ASN A 307 4.24 -8.86 25.93
N ASP A 308 4.07 -7.60 26.31
CA ASP A 308 3.10 -7.19 27.34
C ASP A 308 1.76 -6.79 26.70
N LYS A 309 1.69 -6.75 25.37
CA LYS A 309 0.46 -6.49 24.60
C LYS A 309 -0.33 -7.79 24.38
N PRO A 310 -1.68 -7.77 24.35
CA PRO A 310 -2.53 -6.60 24.48
C PRO A 310 -2.60 -6.14 25.94
N ILE A 311 -2.46 -4.84 26.16
CA ILE A 311 -2.85 -4.23 27.44
C ILE A 311 -4.36 -3.99 27.45
N PHE A 312 -4.89 -3.76 28.66
CA PHE A 312 -6.31 -3.48 28.87
C PHE A 312 -6.77 -2.32 27.95
N GLN A 313 -7.93 -2.47 27.29
CA GLN A 313 -8.52 -1.50 26.34
C GLN A 313 -7.73 -1.16 25.06
N GLN A 314 -6.59 -1.80 24.77
CA GLN A 314 -5.77 -1.40 23.62
C GLN A 314 -6.47 -1.54 22.24
N TYR A 315 -7.43 -2.47 22.12
CA TYR A 315 -8.03 -2.82 20.83
C TYR A 315 -9.57 -2.72 20.86
N PRO A 316 -10.13 -1.50 20.96
CA PRO A 316 -11.56 -1.26 21.21
C PRO A 316 -12.49 -1.59 20.03
N TRP A 317 -11.94 -2.04 18.90
CA TRP A 317 -12.67 -2.46 17.70
C TRP A 317 -12.88 -3.97 17.61
N ILE A 318 -12.26 -4.75 18.50
CA ILE A 318 -12.41 -6.20 18.48
C ILE A 318 -13.77 -6.57 19.08
N THR A 319 -14.50 -7.44 18.38
CA THR A 319 -15.84 -7.85 18.77
C THR A 319 -15.97 -9.36 18.75
N ILE A 320 -17.00 -9.87 19.42
CA ILE A 320 -17.31 -11.30 19.41
C ILE A 320 -18.78 -11.55 19.10
N LEU A 321 -19.02 -12.62 18.34
CA LEU A 321 -20.34 -12.96 17.82
C LEU A 321 -21.04 -13.89 18.81
N GLU A 322 -22.26 -13.53 19.21
CA GLU A 322 -23.07 -14.29 20.17
C GLU A 322 -24.19 -15.05 19.44
N TYR A 323 -24.21 -16.36 19.63
CA TYR A 323 -25.16 -17.26 18.99
C TYR A 323 -26.10 -17.89 20.01
N ASP A 324 -27.40 -17.83 19.74
CA ASP A 324 -28.38 -18.69 20.40
C ASP A 324 -28.22 -20.12 19.87
N VAL A 325 -28.17 -21.10 20.79
CA VAL A 325 -28.04 -22.52 20.44
C VAL A 325 -29.34 -23.25 20.75
N THR A 326 -29.84 -24.03 19.79
CA THR A 326 -31.02 -24.88 19.99
C THR A 326 -30.81 -25.81 21.18
N ASN A 327 -31.78 -25.85 22.09
CA ASN A 327 -31.75 -26.62 23.34
C ASN A 327 -30.67 -26.17 24.35
N SER A 328 -30.17 -24.93 24.26
CA SER A 328 -29.32 -24.34 25.30
C SER A 328 -29.81 -22.94 25.67
N THR A 329 -29.73 -22.62 26.96
CA THR A 329 -29.92 -21.25 27.46
C THR A 329 -28.64 -20.42 27.42
N LYS A 330 -27.48 -21.06 27.18
CA LYS A 330 -26.18 -20.41 27.16
C LYS A 330 -25.83 -19.96 25.75
N LEU A 331 -25.48 -18.67 25.61
CA LEU A 331 -24.92 -18.15 24.37
C LEU A 331 -23.57 -18.80 24.09
N ARG A 332 -23.30 -19.08 22.81
CA ARG A 332 -21.98 -19.50 22.35
C ARG A 332 -21.29 -18.36 21.63
N THR A 333 -19.98 -18.27 21.81
CA THR A 333 -19.11 -17.32 21.11
C THR A 333 -18.08 -18.11 20.31
N MET A 334 -18.31 -18.32 19.02
CA MET A 334 -17.42 -19.16 18.19
C MET A 334 -16.54 -18.34 17.24
N CYS A 335 -17.01 -17.16 16.88
CA CYS A 335 -16.36 -16.29 15.91
C CYS A 335 -16.15 -14.90 16.50
N GLY A 336 -15.08 -14.25 16.03
CA GLY A 336 -14.85 -12.82 16.23
C GLY A 336 -15.39 -11.99 15.07
N GLY A 337 -15.34 -10.69 15.24
CA GLY A 337 -15.55 -9.71 14.18
C GLY A 337 -14.81 -8.42 14.52
N VAL A 338 -14.88 -7.45 13.61
CA VAL A 338 -14.22 -6.15 13.80
C VAL A 338 -15.20 -5.03 13.51
N LEU A 339 -15.33 -4.09 14.45
CA LEU A 339 -16.12 -2.88 14.25
C LEU A 339 -15.39 -1.96 13.25
N ILE A 340 -15.98 -1.73 12.08
CA ILE A 340 -15.38 -0.90 11.00
C ILE A 340 -16.12 0.43 10.80
N HIS A 341 -17.31 0.55 11.40
CA HIS A 341 -18.18 1.72 11.38
C HIS A 341 -19.12 1.61 12.59
N PRO A 342 -19.62 2.72 13.20
CA PRO A 342 -20.56 2.66 14.33
C PRO A 342 -21.79 1.74 14.15
N ARG A 343 -22.17 1.45 12.90
CA ARG A 343 -23.29 0.56 12.54
C ARG A 343 -22.89 -0.81 11.99
N PHE A 344 -21.61 -1.04 11.69
CA PHE A 344 -21.18 -2.21 10.93
C PHE A 344 -19.97 -2.93 11.52
N VAL A 345 -20.13 -4.24 11.64
CA VAL A 345 -19.08 -5.19 12.01
C VAL A 345 -18.78 -6.06 10.80
N ILE A 346 -17.50 -6.27 10.49
CA ILE A 346 -17.06 -7.20 9.46
C ILE A 346 -16.56 -8.49 10.09
N THR A 347 -16.86 -9.62 9.46
CA THR A 347 -16.42 -10.94 9.89
C THR A 347 -16.30 -11.88 8.67
N THR A 348 -15.97 -13.14 8.91
CA THR A 348 -15.96 -14.16 7.86
C THR A 348 -17.38 -14.62 7.54
N GLY A 349 -17.63 -14.99 6.29
CA GLY A 349 -18.96 -15.35 5.79
C GLY A 349 -19.51 -16.62 6.42
N HIS A 350 -18.66 -17.60 6.73
CA HIS A 350 -19.11 -18.83 7.41
C HIS A 350 -19.57 -18.57 8.84
N CYS A 351 -19.02 -17.56 9.53
CA CYS A 351 -19.47 -17.19 10.88
C CYS A 351 -20.91 -16.69 10.92
N VAL A 352 -21.46 -16.21 9.81
CA VAL A 352 -22.84 -15.70 9.75
C VAL A 352 -23.71 -16.48 8.77
N CYS A 353 -23.20 -17.59 8.25
CA CYS A 353 -23.94 -18.46 7.37
C CYS A 353 -24.85 -19.40 8.16
N MET A 354 -25.93 -19.86 7.53
CA MET A 354 -26.90 -20.86 7.97
C MET A 354 -26.30 -22.26 8.28
N VAL A 355 -25.01 -22.36 8.60
CA VAL A 355 -24.24 -23.61 8.74
C VAL A 355 -24.44 -24.30 10.09
N CYS A 356 -25.30 -23.78 10.95
CA CYS A 356 -25.87 -24.67 11.95
C CYS A 356 -27.36 -24.44 12.03
N LYS A 357 -28.16 -25.45 11.64
CA LYS A 357 -29.58 -25.53 12.00
C LYS A 357 -29.83 -25.21 13.49
N ASN A 358 -28.78 -25.42 14.30
CA ASN A 358 -28.80 -25.27 15.74
C ASN A 358 -28.19 -23.96 16.27
N TYR A 359 -27.65 -23.06 15.43
CA TYR A 359 -27.03 -21.81 15.89
C TYR A 359 -27.59 -20.62 15.13
N LYS A 360 -28.13 -19.64 15.85
CA LYS A 360 -28.66 -18.40 15.29
C LYS A 360 -27.87 -17.22 15.83
N LEU A 361 -27.26 -16.45 14.93
CA LEU A 361 -26.59 -15.21 15.31
C LEU A 361 -27.60 -14.24 15.92
N LYS A 362 -27.35 -13.83 17.16
CA LYS A 362 -28.26 -12.99 17.96
C LYS A 362 -27.76 -11.57 18.07
N ALA A 363 -26.51 -11.42 18.51
CA ALA A 363 -25.92 -10.15 18.86
C ALA A 363 -24.41 -10.14 18.56
N VAL A 364 -23.85 -8.94 18.60
CA VAL A 364 -22.41 -8.71 18.62
C VAL A 364 -22.06 -8.06 19.94
N ARG A 365 -21.10 -8.65 20.66
CA ARG A 365 -20.56 -8.12 21.91
C ARG A 365 -19.30 -7.30 21.65
N LEU A 366 -19.27 -6.08 22.16
CA LEU A 366 -18.24 -5.07 21.95
C LEU A 366 -17.61 -4.66 23.29
N GLY A 367 -16.33 -4.26 23.24
CA GLY A 367 -15.64 -3.66 24.38
C GLY A 367 -15.34 -4.61 25.53
N ASP A 368 -15.22 -5.90 25.26
CA ASP A 368 -14.85 -6.94 26.22
C ASP A 368 -13.33 -7.18 26.19
N PHE A 369 -12.75 -7.58 27.32
CA PHE A 369 -11.36 -7.99 27.43
C PHE A 369 -11.22 -9.44 27.90
N ASP A 370 -11.94 -9.85 28.94
CA ASP A 370 -12.00 -11.23 29.44
C ASP A 370 -13.43 -11.78 29.38
N LEU A 371 -13.65 -12.72 28.45
CA LEU A 371 -14.96 -13.34 28.22
C LEU A 371 -15.52 -14.13 29.42
N SER A 372 -14.75 -14.30 30.49
CA SER A 372 -15.19 -14.94 31.72
C SER A 372 -15.74 -13.98 32.78
N THR A 373 -15.51 -12.68 32.62
CA THR A 373 -15.94 -11.62 33.54
C THR A 373 -16.72 -10.52 32.82
N ASN A 374 -17.60 -9.83 33.56
CA ASN A 374 -18.29 -8.61 33.11
C ASN A 374 -19.00 -7.98 34.32
N PRO A 375 -18.64 -6.76 34.76
CA PRO A 375 -17.62 -5.87 34.21
C PRO A 375 -16.21 -6.47 34.30
N ASP A 376 -15.34 -6.05 33.37
CA ASP A 376 -13.91 -6.27 33.47
C ASP A 376 -13.30 -5.13 34.30
N LEU A 377 -12.35 -5.47 35.18
CA LEU A 377 -11.66 -4.51 36.03
C LEU A 377 -10.27 -4.24 35.47
N ASP A 378 -9.91 -2.97 35.35
CA ASP A 378 -8.54 -2.58 35.07
C ASP A 378 -7.65 -2.75 36.33
N PRO A 379 -6.32 -2.66 36.19
CA PRO A 379 -5.40 -2.74 37.34
C PRO A 379 -5.58 -1.64 38.40
N ASP A 380 -6.17 -0.50 38.03
CA ASP A 380 -6.40 0.68 38.87
C ASP A 380 -7.79 0.67 39.54
N GLY A 381 -8.64 -0.32 39.22
CA GLY A 381 -9.99 -0.51 39.74
C GLY A 381 -11.12 0.12 38.94
N GLU A 382 -10.87 0.64 37.73
CA GLU A 382 -11.93 1.10 36.84
C GLU A 382 -12.70 -0.07 36.22
N GLU A 383 -14.03 0.00 36.30
CA GLU A 383 -14.94 -0.99 35.73
C GLU A 383 -15.30 -0.67 34.28
N ILE A 384 -15.17 -1.67 33.41
CA ILE A 384 -15.59 -1.59 32.02
C ILE A 384 -16.61 -2.65 31.71
N VAL A 385 -17.74 -2.20 31.17
CA VAL A 385 -18.87 -3.06 30.83
C VAL A 385 -18.86 -3.31 29.32
N ALA A 386 -18.82 -4.59 28.94
CA ALA A 386 -19.04 -4.98 27.57
C ALA A 386 -20.51 -4.81 27.17
N VAL A 387 -20.76 -4.42 25.93
CA VAL A 387 -22.11 -4.14 25.41
C VAL A 387 -22.45 -5.14 24.31
N SER A 388 -23.61 -5.80 24.43
CA SER A 388 -24.14 -6.69 23.39
C SER A 388 -25.24 -5.98 22.60
N ILE A 389 -25.03 -5.82 21.29
CA ILE A 389 -25.97 -5.14 20.38
C ILE A 389 -26.61 -6.17 19.45
N PRO A 390 -27.96 -6.27 19.37
CA PRO A 390 -28.64 -7.19 18.48
C PRO A 390 -28.27 -6.98 17.00
N VAL A 391 -28.31 -8.08 16.24
CA VAL A 391 -28.10 -8.03 14.79
C VAL A 391 -29.38 -7.60 14.08
N SER A 392 -29.30 -6.57 13.24
CA SER A 392 -30.41 -6.13 12.38
C SER A 392 -30.42 -6.87 11.05
N LYS A 393 -29.26 -6.95 10.38
CA LYS A 393 -29.15 -7.52 9.03
C LYS A 393 -27.75 -8.04 8.77
N VAL A 394 -27.66 -9.09 7.96
CA VAL A 394 -26.39 -9.70 7.53
C VAL A 394 -26.25 -9.56 6.01
N PHE A 395 -25.04 -9.25 5.55
CA PHE A 395 -24.68 -9.10 4.15
C PHE A 395 -23.55 -10.06 3.82
N HIS A 396 -23.82 -11.05 2.99
CA HIS A 396 -22.78 -11.86 2.38
C HIS A 396 -22.21 -11.15 1.16
N HIS A 397 -20.93 -11.36 0.87
CA HIS A 397 -20.40 -10.99 -0.43
C HIS A 397 -21.20 -11.71 -1.54
N PRO A 398 -21.55 -11.05 -2.67
CA PRO A 398 -22.41 -11.65 -3.71
C PRO A 398 -21.86 -12.95 -4.31
N HIS A 399 -20.53 -13.11 -4.27
CA HIS A 399 -19.83 -14.29 -4.77
C HIS A 399 -19.47 -15.29 -3.67
N PHE A 400 -20.03 -15.15 -2.46
CA PHE A 400 -19.80 -16.05 -1.33
C PHE A 400 -20.13 -17.51 -1.70
N ARG A 401 -19.18 -18.43 -1.48
CA ARG A 401 -19.35 -19.87 -1.73
C ARG A 401 -18.85 -20.68 -0.54
N LEU A 402 -19.74 -21.44 0.08
CA LEU A 402 -19.38 -22.35 1.17
C LEU A 402 -18.51 -23.52 0.70
N SER A 403 -18.88 -24.15 -0.41
CA SER A 403 -18.30 -25.41 -0.92
C SER A 403 -16.93 -25.24 -1.60
N GLY A 404 -16.26 -24.10 -1.41
CA GLY A 404 -14.94 -23.84 -1.98
C GLY A 404 -14.22 -22.69 -1.32
N TYR A 405 -14.64 -22.27 -0.12
CA TYR A 405 -14.05 -21.20 0.69
C TYR A 405 -13.92 -19.82 0.00
N GLY A 406 -14.45 -19.66 -1.22
CA GLY A 406 -14.34 -18.45 -2.01
C GLY A 406 -15.22 -17.31 -1.51
N HIS A 407 -14.65 -16.11 -1.51
CA HIS A 407 -15.29 -14.89 -1.04
C HIS A 407 -15.98 -14.99 0.33
N ASN A 408 -15.31 -15.65 1.28
CA ASN A 408 -15.82 -15.95 2.62
C ASN A 408 -15.86 -14.72 3.55
N VAL A 409 -16.38 -13.57 3.11
CA VAL A 409 -16.51 -12.35 3.91
C VAL A 409 -17.97 -11.95 4.05
N ALA A 410 -18.32 -11.39 5.21
CA ALA A 410 -19.64 -10.85 5.47
C ALA A 410 -19.61 -9.63 6.38
N MET A 411 -20.68 -8.83 6.30
CA MET A 411 -20.91 -7.67 7.15
C MET A 411 -22.20 -7.84 7.94
N ILE A 412 -22.20 -7.30 9.15
CA ILE A 412 -23.32 -7.32 10.09
C ILE A 412 -23.70 -5.87 10.36
N LYS A 413 -24.95 -5.52 10.09
CA LYS A 413 -25.56 -4.26 10.52
C LYS A 413 -26.12 -4.43 11.91
N LEU A 414 -25.65 -3.60 12.84
CA LEU A 414 -26.12 -3.55 14.21
C LEU A 414 -27.53 -2.89 14.27
N ALA A 415 -28.39 -3.39 15.16
CA ALA A 415 -29.72 -2.83 15.39
C ALA A 415 -29.68 -1.38 15.87
N GLU A 416 -28.65 -1.04 16.62
CA GLU A 416 -28.39 0.30 17.13
C GLU A 416 -26.93 0.70 16.84
N GLU A 417 -26.61 1.98 16.96
CA GLU A 417 -25.22 2.43 16.85
C GLU A 417 -24.41 1.96 18.06
N ALA A 418 -23.21 1.47 17.79
CA ALA A 418 -22.23 1.16 18.82
C ALA A 418 -21.93 2.44 19.63
N PRO A 419 -21.81 2.36 20.96
CA PRO A 419 -21.57 3.52 21.83
C PRO A 419 -20.12 4.00 21.72
N THR A 420 -19.73 4.59 20.59
CA THR A 420 -18.33 4.95 20.30
C THR A 420 -17.74 6.07 21.14
N LYS A 421 -18.50 6.58 22.11
CA LYS A 421 -18.02 7.49 23.15
C LYS A 421 -17.31 6.75 24.29
N MET A 422 -17.54 5.44 24.43
CA MET A 422 -16.83 4.61 25.40
C MET A 422 -15.38 4.42 24.95
N THR A 423 -14.44 4.37 25.89
CA THR A 423 -13.01 4.18 25.62
C THR A 423 -12.70 2.82 25.00
N ASN A 424 -13.41 1.79 25.45
CA ASN A 424 -13.31 0.39 25.01
C ASN A 424 -14.12 0.06 23.74
N VAL A 425 -14.84 1.02 23.13
CA VAL A 425 -15.62 0.78 21.90
C VAL A 425 -15.31 1.87 20.87
N LYS A 426 -14.49 1.54 19.87
CA LYS A 426 -14.16 2.45 18.75
C LYS A 426 -13.98 1.62 17.48
N PRO A 427 -14.29 2.14 16.28
CA PRO A 427 -14.07 1.39 15.04
C PRO A 427 -12.57 1.34 14.68
N ILE A 428 -12.13 0.30 13.96
CA ILE A 428 -10.81 0.28 13.30
C ILE A 428 -10.87 1.07 12.00
N CYS A 429 -9.73 1.59 11.55
CA CYS A 429 -9.65 2.16 10.22
C CYS A 429 -9.63 1.08 9.13
N LEU A 430 -10.34 1.33 8.03
CA LEU A 430 -10.13 0.60 6.78
C LEU A 430 -9.23 1.43 5.85
N PRO A 431 -8.24 0.85 5.17
CA PRO A 431 -7.47 1.62 4.20
C PRO A 431 -8.34 1.98 2.99
N LYS A 432 -8.02 3.09 2.29
CA LYS A 432 -8.71 3.46 1.03
C LYS A 432 -8.27 2.58 -0.15
N VAL A 433 -7.07 2.01 -0.05
CA VAL A 433 -6.41 1.22 -1.08
C VAL A 433 -5.81 -0.03 -0.43
N ARG A 434 -5.72 -1.13 -1.17
CA ARG A 434 -4.97 -2.30 -0.73
C ARG A 434 -3.48 -1.95 -0.60
N MET A 435 -3.02 -1.77 0.63
CA MET A 435 -1.63 -1.40 0.94
C MET A 435 -0.79 -2.61 1.33
N PHE A 436 0.52 -2.54 1.04
CA PHE A 436 1.52 -3.37 1.68
C PHE A 436 2.03 -2.65 2.94
N SER A 437 1.94 -3.30 4.09
CA SER A 437 2.46 -2.81 5.37
C SER A 437 3.48 -3.81 5.92
N GLU A 438 4.46 -3.31 6.66
CA GLU A 438 5.34 -4.15 7.46
C GLU A 438 4.75 -4.29 8.87
N ASN A 439 5.04 -5.40 9.54
CA ASN A 439 4.57 -5.70 10.91
C ASN A 439 3.04 -5.81 11.03
N HIS A 440 2.55 -7.04 10.86
CA HIS A 440 1.15 -7.36 11.11
C HIS A 440 1.04 -8.09 12.43
N PHE A 441 -0.11 -7.99 13.06
CA PHE A 441 -0.43 -8.77 14.23
C PHE A 441 -1.89 -9.18 14.18
N ILE A 442 -2.14 -10.38 14.69
CA ILE A 442 -3.49 -10.91 14.87
C ILE A 442 -3.95 -10.52 16.27
N VAL A 443 -5.18 -10.01 16.39
CA VAL A 443 -5.82 -9.69 17.67
C VAL A 443 -7.21 -10.30 17.72
N GLY A 444 -7.51 -10.96 18.83
CA GLY A 444 -8.79 -11.62 19.09
C GLY A 444 -8.68 -12.62 20.23
N TRP A 445 -9.77 -13.36 20.47
CA TRP A 445 -9.77 -14.45 21.43
C TRP A 445 -9.37 -15.76 20.78
N LYS A 446 -8.70 -16.61 21.55
CA LYS A 446 -8.38 -17.98 21.16
C LYS A 446 -9.64 -18.85 21.17
N ARG A 447 -9.57 -20.01 20.53
CA ARG A 447 -10.67 -21.00 20.58
C ARG A 447 -11.01 -21.39 22.02
N GLU A 448 -12.25 -21.83 22.23
CA GLU A 448 -12.75 -22.27 23.54
C GLU A 448 -11.80 -23.32 24.15
N GLY A 449 -11.49 -23.17 25.44
CA GLY A 449 -10.55 -24.03 26.16
C GLY A 449 -9.07 -23.61 26.10
N ILE A 450 -8.71 -22.61 25.28
CA ILE A 450 -7.33 -22.09 25.21
C ILE A 450 -7.17 -20.82 26.07
N SER A 451 -7.96 -19.77 25.79
CA SER A 451 -7.92 -18.52 26.56
C SER A 451 -9.20 -17.72 26.37
N ASN A 452 -9.71 -17.14 27.46
CA ASN A 452 -10.84 -16.21 27.46
C ASN A 452 -10.40 -14.74 27.48
N VAL A 453 -9.12 -14.47 27.73
CA VAL A 453 -8.53 -13.14 27.69
C VAL A 453 -8.11 -12.82 26.27
N LEU A 454 -8.31 -11.57 25.84
CA LEU A 454 -7.89 -11.08 24.53
C LEU A 454 -6.38 -11.32 24.33
N LYS A 455 -5.99 -11.81 23.15
CA LYS A 455 -4.59 -12.09 22.80
C LYS A 455 -4.16 -11.32 21.55
N ARG A 456 -2.85 -11.13 21.46
CA ARG A 456 -2.17 -10.53 20.31
C ARG A 456 -0.92 -11.34 19.98
N GLU A 457 -0.71 -11.59 18.69
CA GLU A 457 0.50 -12.26 18.21
C GLU A 457 1.03 -11.59 16.93
N MET A 458 2.35 -11.49 16.80
CA MET A 458 3.01 -10.97 15.60
C MET A 458 2.93 -11.98 14.45
N VAL A 459 2.60 -11.46 13.28
CA VAL A 459 2.25 -12.22 12.08
C VAL A 459 3.21 -11.86 10.94
N GLN A 460 3.81 -12.87 10.32
CA GLN A 460 4.66 -12.71 9.15
C GLN A 460 3.93 -13.18 7.90
N LEU A 461 3.71 -12.27 6.94
CA LEU A 461 3.08 -12.61 5.66
C LEU A 461 3.99 -13.54 4.84
N GLN A 462 3.36 -14.48 4.15
CA GLN A 462 3.97 -15.47 3.28
C GLN A 462 3.53 -15.27 1.84
N ASP A 463 4.29 -15.84 0.90
CA ASP A 463 3.91 -15.86 -0.51
C ASP A 463 2.58 -16.62 -0.71
N VAL A 464 1.57 -15.91 -1.23
CA VAL A 464 0.23 -16.46 -1.41
C VAL A 464 0.23 -17.60 -2.44
N LYS A 465 1.04 -17.54 -3.51
CA LYS A 465 1.10 -18.61 -4.52
C LYS A 465 1.65 -19.91 -3.93
N GLN A 466 2.67 -19.82 -3.08
CA GLN A 466 3.21 -20.97 -2.37
C GLN A 466 2.18 -21.54 -1.39
N CYS A 467 1.50 -20.67 -0.64
CA CYS A 467 0.44 -21.08 0.28
C CYS A 467 -0.70 -21.79 -0.44
N VAL A 468 -1.21 -21.22 -1.53
CA VAL A 468 -2.27 -21.82 -2.35
C VAL A 468 -1.84 -23.20 -2.88
N LYS A 469 -0.58 -23.37 -3.29
CA LYS A 469 -0.05 -24.69 -3.70
C LYS A 469 -0.11 -25.71 -2.57
N VAL A 470 0.23 -25.32 -1.33
CA VAL A 470 0.15 -26.20 -0.17
C VAL A 470 -1.30 -26.63 0.10
N TYR A 471 -2.24 -25.68 0.12
CA TYR A 471 -3.66 -26.01 0.33
C TYR A 471 -4.26 -26.83 -0.81
N LYS A 472 -3.86 -26.57 -2.06
CA LYS A 472 -4.27 -27.36 -3.22
C LYS A 472 -3.77 -28.80 -3.14
N SER A 473 -2.61 -29.05 -2.55
CA SER A 473 -2.06 -30.42 -2.37
C SER A 473 -2.88 -31.30 -1.43
N ILE A 474 -3.73 -30.70 -0.61
CA ILE A 474 -4.67 -31.37 0.30
C ILE A 474 -6.13 -31.12 -0.12
N GLU A 475 -6.35 -30.83 -1.40
CA GLU A 475 -7.68 -30.66 -2.01
C GLU A 475 -8.50 -29.47 -1.47
N VAL A 476 -7.85 -28.50 -0.81
CA VAL A 476 -8.47 -27.23 -0.41
C VAL A 476 -8.21 -26.20 -1.50
N ASN A 477 -9.26 -25.82 -2.23
CA ASN A 477 -9.17 -24.78 -3.25
C ASN A 477 -9.40 -23.39 -2.65
N LEU A 478 -8.41 -22.51 -2.74
CA LEU A 478 -8.48 -21.11 -2.30
C LEU A 478 -8.66 -20.21 -3.52
N ASP A 479 -9.91 -19.99 -3.93
CA ASP A 479 -10.25 -19.20 -5.14
C ASP A 479 -11.21 -18.04 -4.80
N PRO A 480 -10.91 -16.78 -5.20
CA PRO A 480 -9.72 -16.33 -5.93
C PRO A 480 -8.49 -16.15 -5.05
N GLU A 481 -7.31 -16.51 -5.58
CA GLU A 481 -6.01 -16.43 -4.89
C GLU A 481 -5.77 -15.04 -4.29
N GLU A 482 -6.16 -13.97 -5.01
CA GLU A 482 -5.96 -12.58 -4.57
C GLU A 482 -6.83 -12.16 -3.39
N SER A 483 -7.83 -12.94 -3.00
CA SER A 483 -8.73 -12.62 -1.89
C SER A 483 -8.25 -13.12 -0.53
N PHE A 484 -7.10 -13.80 -0.51
CA PHE A 484 -6.51 -14.35 0.70
C PHE A 484 -5.13 -13.75 0.99
N LEU A 485 -4.77 -13.80 2.26
CA LEU A 485 -3.42 -13.60 2.75
C LEU A 485 -3.00 -14.89 3.45
N CYS A 486 -1.73 -15.23 3.37
CA CYS A 486 -1.15 -16.33 4.13
C CYS A 486 -0.09 -15.79 5.07
N ALA A 487 -0.06 -16.34 6.27
CA ALA A 487 0.87 -15.86 7.28
C ALA A 487 1.24 -16.94 8.30
N THR A 488 2.38 -16.74 8.96
CA THR A 488 2.90 -17.60 10.02
C THR A 488 3.16 -16.81 11.28
N GLY A 489 3.17 -17.50 12.43
CA GLY A 489 3.63 -16.90 13.68
C GLY A 489 5.11 -16.53 13.62
N SER A 490 5.51 -15.51 14.37
CA SER A 490 6.91 -15.05 14.43
C SER A 490 7.82 -15.99 15.23
N ARG A 491 7.26 -16.88 16.05
CA ARG A 491 8.01 -17.88 16.83
C ARG A 491 8.14 -19.18 16.02
N ARG A 492 9.39 -19.64 15.81
CA ARG A 492 9.77 -20.83 15.01
C ARG A 492 9.05 -22.16 15.34
N PHE A 493 8.31 -22.23 16.46
CA PHE A 493 7.68 -23.46 16.95
C PHE A 493 6.17 -23.33 17.23
N GLU A 494 5.57 -22.13 17.09
CA GLU A 494 4.12 -21.93 17.21
C GLU A 494 3.53 -21.84 15.79
N ASN A 495 3.16 -23.00 15.24
CA ASN A 495 2.84 -23.13 13.81
C ASN A 495 1.39 -22.79 13.43
N CYS A 496 0.52 -22.49 14.41
CA CYS A 496 -0.88 -22.14 14.20
C CYS A 496 -1.35 -21.11 15.22
N PHE A 497 -2.09 -20.11 14.75
CA PHE A 497 -2.59 -19.05 15.62
C PHE A 497 -3.70 -19.56 16.56
N SER A 498 -4.54 -20.52 16.17
CA SER A 498 -5.64 -21.02 17.05
C SER A 498 -6.61 -19.92 17.55
N PHE A 499 -6.68 -18.78 16.85
CA PHE A 499 -7.67 -17.75 17.12
C PHE A 499 -9.05 -18.18 16.62
N ARG A 500 -10.10 -17.48 17.06
CA ARG A 500 -11.44 -17.64 16.50
C ARG A 500 -11.52 -17.00 15.12
N SER A 501 -12.21 -17.65 14.19
CA SER A 501 -12.47 -17.12 12.85
C SER A 501 -13.07 -15.71 12.94
N GLY A 502 -12.61 -14.79 12.09
CA GLY A 502 -13.00 -13.38 12.14
C GLY A 502 -12.18 -12.52 13.10
N SER A 503 -11.18 -13.09 13.78
CA SER A 503 -10.17 -12.30 14.50
C SER A 503 -9.42 -11.37 13.54
N SER A 504 -9.06 -10.19 14.01
CA SER A 504 -8.46 -9.15 13.17
C SER A 504 -7.00 -9.48 12.85
N MET A 505 -6.58 -9.35 11.60
CA MET A 505 -5.18 -9.07 11.26
C MET A 505 -5.10 -7.58 10.97
N GLN A 506 -4.25 -6.88 11.70
CA GLN A 506 -4.14 -5.42 11.62
C GLN A 506 -2.67 -4.99 11.57
N TYR A 507 -2.46 -3.77 11.09
CA TYR A 507 -1.15 -3.11 11.06
C TYR A 507 -1.29 -1.70 11.59
N GLN A 508 -0.17 -1.15 12.02
CA GLN A 508 -0.09 0.19 12.60
C GLN A 508 0.67 1.12 11.65
N THR A 509 0.26 2.38 11.62
CA THR A 509 1.02 3.47 10.99
C THR A 509 1.05 4.64 11.96
N SER A 510 2.21 5.29 12.07
CA SER A 510 2.36 6.49 12.90
C SER A 510 2.14 7.72 12.03
N LEU A 511 1.05 8.45 12.28
CA LEU A 511 0.72 9.69 11.60
C LEU A 511 0.84 10.84 12.60
N LYS A 512 1.82 11.73 12.39
CA LYS A 512 2.06 12.91 13.26
C LYS A 512 2.27 12.57 14.75
N GLY A 513 2.84 11.40 15.06
CA GLY A 513 3.12 10.98 16.43
C GLY A 513 2.02 10.17 17.13
N THR A 514 0.84 10.00 16.51
CA THR A 514 -0.22 9.12 17.03
C THR A 514 -0.23 7.80 16.25
N ASN A 515 -0.38 6.69 16.98
CA ASN A 515 -0.50 5.36 16.41
C ASN A 515 -1.92 5.13 15.88
N GLN A 516 -2.05 4.85 14.59
CA GLN A 516 -3.32 4.53 13.96
C GLN A 516 -3.30 3.12 13.36
N TYR A 517 -4.31 2.34 13.69
CA TYR A 517 -4.45 0.93 13.31
C TYR A 517 -5.42 0.76 12.15
N TYR A 518 -5.03 -0.09 11.22
CA TYR A 518 -5.77 -0.40 10.01
C TYR A 518 -6.02 -1.90 9.90
N LEU A 519 -7.24 -2.27 9.48
CA LEU A 519 -7.58 -3.66 9.24
C LEU A 519 -6.94 -4.13 7.93
N LYS A 520 -6.10 -5.17 8.02
CA LYS A 520 -5.49 -5.83 6.87
C LYS A 520 -6.28 -7.04 6.42
N GLY A 521 -6.71 -7.86 7.38
CA GLY A 521 -7.32 -9.14 7.10
C GLY A 521 -8.19 -9.66 8.23
N LEU A 522 -8.88 -10.76 7.95
CA LEU A 522 -9.64 -11.52 8.95
C LEU A 522 -9.11 -12.94 8.99
N TYR A 523 -8.76 -13.43 10.18
CA TYR A 523 -8.31 -14.80 10.37
C TYR A 523 -9.42 -15.76 9.93
N PHE A 524 -9.06 -16.71 9.06
CA PHE A 524 -10.01 -17.63 8.44
C PHE A 524 -9.88 -19.02 9.03
N PHE A 525 -8.74 -19.69 8.84
CA PHE A 525 -8.46 -21.01 9.41
C PHE A 525 -6.96 -21.38 9.35
N ASP A 526 -6.62 -22.46 10.05
CA ASP A 526 -5.33 -23.14 10.01
C ASP A 526 -5.46 -24.51 9.34
N LEU A 527 -4.32 -25.11 8.97
CA LEU A 527 -4.26 -26.54 8.69
C LEU A 527 -4.63 -27.36 9.94
N SER A 528 -5.22 -28.52 9.72
CA SER A 528 -5.58 -29.47 10.78
C SER A 528 -4.38 -30.02 11.54
N ILE A 529 -3.19 -30.01 10.93
CA ILE A 529 -1.92 -30.38 11.57
C ILE A 529 -0.95 -29.22 11.42
N CYS A 530 -0.56 -28.64 12.54
CA CYS A 530 0.36 -27.52 12.62
C CYS A 530 1.81 -28.01 12.49
N GLY A 531 2.55 -27.51 11.50
CA GLY A 531 3.93 -27.92 11.20
C GLY A 531 4.77 -26.77 10.66
N PRO A 532 6.08 -26.94 10.48
CA PRO A 532 6.98 -25.85 10.06
C PRO A 532 6.68 -25.27 8.66
N LYS A 533 5.78 -25.90 7.90
CA LYS A 533 5.28 -25.42 6.60
C LYS A 533 3.81 -24.98 6.64
N SER A 534 3.14 -24.99 7.79
CA SER A 534 1.74 -24.63 7.89
C SER A 534 1.58 -23.12 7.92
N ASN A 535 0.90 -22.58 6.92
CA ASN A 535 0.50 -21.17 6.87
C ASN A 535 -0.97 -21.06 7.27
N SER A 536 -1.27 -20.10 8.13
CA SER A 536 -2.63 -19.70 8.43
C SER A 536 -3.19 -18.85 7.30
N VAL A 537 -4.46 -19.06 6.98
CA VAL A 537 -5.16 -18.31 5.92
C VAL A 537 -5.97 -17.20 6.55
N PHE A 538 -5.90 -16.02 5.93
CA PHE A 538 -6.70 -14.85 6.27
C PHE A 538 -7.40 -14.34 5.01
N ILE A 539 -8.53 -13.68 5.17
CA ILE A 539 -9.20 -12.95 4.10
C ILE A 539 -8.51 -11.59 3.93
N ASP A 540 -8.16 -11.19 2.72
CA ASP A 540 -7.60 -9.85 2.45
C ASP A 540 -8.71 -8.81 2.40
N ILE A 541 -8.85 -7.98 3.45
CA ILE A 541 -9.86 -6.92 3.49
C ILE A 541 -9.63 -5.87 2.39
N GLY A 542 -8.37 -5.66 1.99
CA GLY A 542 -7.99 -4.78 0.88
C GLY A 542 -8.65 -5.17 -0.45
N TYR A 543 -8.90 -6.46 -0.67
CA TYR A 543 -9.60 -6.95 -1.87
C TYR A 543 -11.10 -6.56 -1.86
N TYR A 544 -11.70 -6.43 -0.68
CA TYR A 544 -13.14 -6.22 -0.51
C TYR A 544 -13.55 -4.77 -0.25
N LEU A 545 -12.61 -3.82 -0.22
CA LEU A 545 -12.88 -2.40 0.13
C LEU A 545 -14.01 -1.77 -0.69
N LYS A 546 -14.08 -2.06 -1.99
CA LYS A 546 -15.14 -1.53 -2.87
C LYS A 546 -16.52 -2.06 -2.50
N TRP A 547 -16.63 -3.35 -2.20
CA TRP A 547 -17.89 -3.97 -1.76
C TRP A 547 -18.30 -3.47 -0.37
N ILE A 548 -17.35 -3.38 0.56
CA ILE A 548 -17.57 -2.85 1.92
C ILE A 548 -18.12 -1.42 1.84
N LYS A 549 -17.42 -0.54 1.10
CA LYS A 549 -17.82 0.86 0.94
C LYS A 549 -19.24 0.98 0.39
N ARG A 550 -19.52 0.30 -0.72
CA ARG A 550 -20.84 0.34 -1.37
C ARG A 550 -21.95 -0.17 -0.45
N THR A 551 -21.69 -1.24 0.32
CA THR A 551 -22.68 -1.81 1.23
C THR A 551 -23.03 -0.85 2.37
N VAL A 552 -22.01 -0.20 2.96
CA VAL A 552 -22.21 0.80 4.02
C VAL A 552 -22.94 2.03 3.49
N GLU A 553 -22.52 2.57 2.34
CA GLU A 553 -23.14 3.76 1.74
C GLU A 553 -24.63 3.55 1.45
N LEU A 554 -25.01 2.39 0.89
CA LEU A 554 -26.40 2.06 0.57
C LEU A 554 -27.31 1.84 1.78
N GLU A 555 -26.75 1.50 2.94
CA GLU A 555 -27.51 1.15 4.15
C GLU A 555 -27.56 2.27 5.19
N ILE A 556 -26.80 3.35 4.94
CA ILE A 556 -26.79 4.61 5.72
C ILE A 556 -27.51 5.73 4.96
N SER A 557 -27.53 5.70 3.62
CA SER A 557 -28.38 6.58 2.80
C SER A 557 -29.86 6.29 3.03
#